data_AF-A0A380U433-F1
#
_entry.id   AF-A0A380U433-F1
#
_cell.length_a   1.000
_cell.length_b   1.000
_cell.length_c   1.000
_cell.angle_alpha   90.00
_cell.angle_beta   90.00
_cell.angle_gamma   90.00
#
_symmetry.space_group_name_H-M   'P 1'
#
loop_
_entity.id
_entity.type
_entity.pdbx_description
1 polymer ?
#
loop_
_entity_poly.entity_id
_entity_poly.type
_entity_poly.pdbx_seq_one_letter_code
_entity_poly.pdbx_strand_id
1 'polypeptide(L)'
;MRRFGVVINSLIYTDGVQLYHCTAGKDRTGWVTAVIQLLVGMKYDDVLQDYLLTNAYTADRVNATYQYMVSTQGEVAANIYRPVLDVREEFFKAQFDEVIKVYGSIDKYATEGLGLSDEDIEKLKEKMLIGYKSKSAS
;
A
#
# COMPACT_ATOMS: atom_id res chain seq x y z
N MET A 1 8.36 -9.59 7.14
CA MET A 1 7.65 -9.21 5.89
C MET A 1 6.48 -10.12 5.52
N ARG A 2 6.43 -11.40 5.94
CA ARG A 2 5.30 -12.33 5.69
C ARG A 2 3.89 -11.84 6.10
N ARG A 3 3.75 -10.84 6.99
CA ARG A 3 2.44 -10.33 7.41
C ARG A 3 1.65 -9.65 6.29
N PHE A 4 2.29 -9.07 5.28
CA PHE A 4 1.57 -8.54 4.12
C PHE A 4 1.02 -9.67 3.24
N GLY A 5 1.76 -10.78 3.09
CA GLY A 5 1.26 -11.98 2.43
C GLY A 5 0.00 -12.56 3.10
N VAL A 6 -0.09 -12.50 4.43
CA VAL A 6 -1.31 -12.92 5.15
C VAL A 6 -2.53 -12.07 4.77
N VAL A 7 -2.37 -10.76 4.61
CA VAL A 7 -3.47 -9.87 4.19
C VAL A 7 -3.91 -10.21 2.77
N ILE A 8 -2.96 -10.39 1.85
CA ILE A 8 -3.25 -10.74 0.44
C ILE A 8 -3.92 -12.13 0.35
N ASN A 9 -3.44 -13.12 1.12
CA ASN A 9 -4.12 -14.43 1.18
C ASN A 9 -5.53 -14.33 1.76
N SER A 10 -5.74 -13.52 2.79
CA SER A 10 -7.09 -13.29 3.34
C SER A 10 -8.00 -12.65 2.27
N LEU A 11 -7.47 -11.70 1.50
CA LEU A 11 -8.15 -11.10 0.37
C LEU A 11 -8.55 -12.14 -0.68
N ILE A 12 -7.65 -13.05 -1.03
CA ILE A 12 -7.90 -14.10 -2.03
C ILE A 12 -8.98 -15.09 -1.54
N TYR A 13 -8.77 -15.67 -0.35
CA TYR A 13 -9.50 -16.85 0.12
C TYR A 13 -10.75 -16.58 0.96
N THR A 14 -11.08 -15.32 1.24
CA THR A 14 -12.30 -14.94 1.98
C THR A 14 -13.31 -14.29 1.04
N ASP A 15 -14.54 -14.79 1.02
CA ASP A 15 -15.62 -14.21 0.24
C ASP A 15 -16.11 -12.86 0.80
N GLY A 16 -16.65 -12.03 -0.08
CA GLY A 16 -17.26 -10.74 0.28
C GLY A 16 -16.30 -9.55 0.28
N VAL A 17 -16.84 -8.39 0.65
CA VAL A 17 -16.12 -7.12 0.74
C VAL A 17 -15.22 -7.13 1.97
N GLN A 18 -13.96 -6.72 1.80
CA GLN A 18 -12.97 -6.71 2.87
C GLN A 18 -12.45 -5.30 3.12
N LEU A 19 -12.21 -4.99 4.40
CA LEU A 19 -11.57 -3.76 4.86
C LEU A 19 -10.33 -4.14 5.67
N TYR A 20 -9.18 -3.60 5.28
CA TYR A 20 -7.94 -3.70 6.05
C TYR A 20 -7.42 -2.31 6.41
N HIS A 21 -6.90 -2.16 7.63
CA HIS A 21 -6.39 -0.89 8.10
C HIS A 21 -5.15 -1.06 8.99
N CYS A 22 -4.44 0.04 9.17
CA CYS A 22 -3.43 0.19 10.21
C CYS A 22 -3.88 1.28 11.18
N THR A 23 -2.98 1.93 11.91
CA THR A 23 -3.37 3.00 12.85
C THR A 23 -3.86 4.24 12.12
N ALA A 24 -3.04 4.80 11.22
CA ALA A 24 -3.36 6.02 10.49
C ALA A 24 -3.99 5.77 9.11
N GLY A 25 -3.96 4.52 8.63
CA GLY A 25 -4.41 4.12 7.30
C GLY A 25 -3.43 4.44 6.16
N LYS A 26 -2.19 4.88 6.45
CA LYS A 26 -1.28 5.45 5.45
C LYS A 26 -0.09 4.56 5.08
N ASP A 27 0.77 4.17 6.03
CA ASP A 27 2.05 3.55 5.68
C ASP A 27 1.90 2.06 5.37
N ARG A 28 1.46 1.26 6.36
CA ARG A 28 1.27 -0.18 6.19
C ARG A 28 0.08 -0.50 5.28
N THR A 29 -1.00 0.27 5.39
CA THR A 29 -2.17 0.13 4.52
C THR A 29 -1.84 0.54 3.09
N GLY A 30 -1.24 1.71 2.89
CA GLY A 30 -0.86 2.20 1.56
C GLY A 30 0.12 1.25 0.86
N TRP A 31 1.11 0.72 1.58
CA TRP A 31 2.03 -0.25 0.99
C TRP A 31 1.35 -1.57 0.57
N VAL A 32 0.45 -2.12 1.40
CA VAL A 32 -0.32 -3.32 1.02
C VAL A 32 -1.18 -3.05 -0.22
N THR A 33 -1.90 -1.92 -0.25
CA THR A 33 -2.72 -1.52 -1.40
C THR A 33 -1.88 -1.38 -2.66
N ALA A 34 -0.71 -0.74 -2.57
CA ALA A 34 0.19 -0.56 -3.69
C ALA A 34 0.71 -1.89 -4.24
N VAL A 35 1.12 -2.81 -3.36
CA VAL A 35 1.55 -4.16 -3.77
C VAL A 35 0.43 -4.87 -4.52
N ILE A 36 -0.81 -4.81 -4.03
CA ILE A 36 -1.97 -5.41 -4.71
C ILE A 36 -2.15 -4.79 -6.10
N GLN A 37 -2.16 -3.46 -6.21
CA GLN A 37 -2.35 -2.75 -7.47
C GLN A 37 -1.25 -3.10 -8.49
N LEU A 38 0.01 -3.16 -8.06
CA LEU A 38 1.14 -3.55 -8.91
C LEU A 38 1.01 -5.02 -9.37
N LEU A 39 0.63 -5.95 -8.49
CA LEU A 39 0.46 -7.37 -8.83
C LEU A 39 -0.71 -7.62 -9.79
N VAL A 40 -1.75 -6.78 -9.76
CA VAL A 40 -2.84 -6.84 -10.74
C VAL A 40 -2.51 -6.08 -12.04
N GLY A 41 -1.31 -5.53 -12.17
CA GLY A 41 -0.78 -4.96 -13.40
C GLY A 41 -0.99 -3.45 -13.58
N MET A 42 -1.34 -2.71 -12.52
CA MET A 42 -1.36 -1.24 -12.60
C MET A 42 0.05 -0.68 -12.77
N LYS A 43 0.17 0.47 -13.46
CA LYS A 43 1.45 1.14 -13.66
C LYS A 43 1.90 1.83 -12.37
N TYR A 44 3.21 1.92 -12.19
CA TYR A 44 3.83 2.59 -11.04
C TYR A 44 3.25 4.00 -10.79
N ASP A 45 3.12 4.82 -11.84
CA ASP A 45 2.64 6.20 -11.70
C ASP A 45 1.18 6.27 -11.23
N ASP A 46 0.32 5.37 -11.70
CA ASP A 46 -1.08 5.29 -11.27
C ASP A 46 -1.18 4.88 -9.79
N VAL A 47 -0.33 3.95 -9.36
CA VAL A 47 -0.25 3.48 -7.96
C VAL A 47 0.29 4.56 -7.04
N LEU A 48 1.34 5.28 -7.48
CA LEU A 48 1.88 6.42 -6.74
C LEU A 48 0.82 7.53 -6.60
N GLN A 49 0.07 7.81 -7.66
CA GLN A 49 -1.00 8.80 -7.61
C GLN A 49 -2.09 8.41 -6.60
N ASP A 50 -2.53 7.15 -6.60
CA ASP A 50 -3.51 6.64 -5.62
C ASP A 50 -2.98 6.75 -4.18
N TYR A 51 -1.72 6.35 -3.95
CA TYR A 51 -1.07 6.49 -2.65
C TYR A 51 -1.10 7.95 -2.15
N LEU A 52 -0.79 8.91 -3.02
CA LEU A 52 -0.75 10.34 -2.68
C LEU A 52 -2.13 10.96 -2.40
N LEU A 53 -3.23 10.36 -2.89
CA LEU A 53 -4.59 10.80 -2.56
C LEU A 53 -4.89 10.72 -1.05
N THR A 54 -4.13 9.91 -0.30
CA THR A 54 -4.19 9.88 1.18
C THR A 54 -4.06 11.28 1.78
N ASN A 55 -3.24 12.16 1.19
CA ASN A 55 -3.06 13.52 1.69
C ASN A 55 -4.34 14.36 1.56
N ALA A 56 -5.08 14.20 0.46
CA ALA A 56 -6.35 14.88 0.27
C ALA A 56 -7.41 14.36 1.24
N TYR A 57 -7.55 13.03 1.35
CA TYR A 57 -8.58 12.40 2.20
C TYR A 57 -8.32 12.54 3.71
N THR A 58 -7.08 12.85 4.12
CA THR A 58 -6.72 13.00 5.54
C THR A 58 -6.40 14.43 5.95
N ALA A 59 -6.57 15.40 5.04
CA ALA A 59 -6.17 16.80 5.22
C ALA A 59 -6.71 17.40 6.53
N ASP A 60 -8.00 17.22 6.83
CA ASP A 60 -8.63 17.79 8.03
C ASP A 60 -8.01 17.22 9.32
N ARG A 61 -7.87 15.90 9.40
CA ARG A 61 -7.25 15.21 10.55
C ARG A 61 -5.80 15.67 10.76
N VAL A 62 -5.07 15.76 9.66
CA VAL A 62 -3.66 16.16 9.66
C VAL A 62 -3.52 17.62 10.11
N ASN A 63 -4.36 18.52 9.59
CA ASN A 63 -4.36 19.93 9.98
C ASN A 63 -4.73 20.11 11.45
N ALA A 64 -5.76 19.40 11.94
CA ALA A 64 -6.14 19.44 13.36
C ALA A 64 -4.99 18.97 14.27
N THR A 65 -4.32 17.88 13.89
CA THR A 65 -3.15 17.36 14.63
C THR A 65 -2.00 18.37 14.62
N TYR A 66 -1.72 18.97 13.47
CA TYR A 66 -0.68 20.00 13.33
C TYR A 66 -0.96 21.20 14.23
N GLN A 67 -2.18 21.76 14.21
CA GLN A 67 -2.55 22.91 15.04
C GLN A 67 -2.46 22.60 16.54
N TYR A 68 -2.83 21.38 16.95
CA TYR A 68 -2.63 20.94 18.33
C TYR A 68 -1.15 20.93 18.72
N MET A 69 -0.26 20.44 17.84
CA MET A 69 1.19 20.48 18.10
C MET A 69 1.72 21.91 18.17
N VAL A 70 1.25 22.81 17.29
CA VAL A 70 1.61 24.23 17.37
C VAL A 70 1.22 24.80 18.74
N SER A 71 0.01 24.52 19.23
CA SER A 71 -0.45 25.05 20.52
C SER A 71 0.25 24.47 21.76
N THR A 72 0.81 23.26 21.67
CA THR A 72 1.36 22.54 22.82
C THR A 72 2.89 22.51 22.85
N GLN A 73 3.53 22.57 21.67
CA GLN A 73 4.98 22.37 21.49
C GLN A 73 5.63 23.47 20.64
N GLY A 74 4.84 24.36 20.04
CA GLY A 74 5.31 25.43 19.16
C GLY A 74 5.45 25.01 17.69
N GLU A 75 5.50 26.02 16.82
CA GLU A 75 5.47 25.85 15.36
C GLU A 75 6.69 25.10 14.82
N VAL A 76 7.89 25.35 15.37
CA VAL A 76 9.12 24.67 14.98
C VAL A 76 8.99 23.16 15.17
N ALA A 77 8.49 22.72 16.33
CA ALA A 77 8.27 21.31 16.59
C ALA A 77 7.21 20.73 15.64
N ALA A 78 6.08 21.42 15.45
CA ALA A 78 5.02 20.98 14.55
C ALA A 78 5.52 20.78 13.10
N ASN A 79 6.36 21.68 12.60
CA ASN A 79 6.94 21.59 11.25
C ASN A 79 7.90 20.40 11.11
N ILE A 80 8.71 20.11 12.13
CA ILE A 80 9.58 18.93 12.15
C ILE A 80 8.76 17.63 12.08
N TYR A 81 7.62 17.57 12.76
CA TYR A 81 6.78 16.38 12.81
C TYR A 81 5.78 16.25 11.65
N ARG A 82 5.58 17.31 10.84
CA ARG A 82 4.65 17.30 9.69
C ARG A 82 4.80 16.09 8.76
N PRO A 83 6.02 15.63 8.38
CA PRO A 83 6.21 14.45 7.53
C PRO A 83 5.68 13.15 8.13
N VAL A 84 5.55 13.07 9.46
CA VAL A 84 5.00 11.90 10.16
C VAL A 84 3.48 11.81 9.97
N LEU A 85 2.84 12.97 9.72
CA LEU A 85 1.39 13.07 9.57
C LEU A 85 0.91 12.83 8.14
N ASP A 86 1.75 13.12 7.13
CA ASP A 86 1.43 12.95 5.71
C ASP A 86 2.07 11.69 5.10
N VAL A 87 1.80 11.51 3.80
CA VAL A 87 2.52 10.64 2.91
C VAL A 87 3.24 11.46 1.84
N ARG A 88 4.34 10.94 1.31
CA ARG A 88 5.13 11.62 0.29
C ARG A 88 5.66 10.64 -0.73
N GLU A 89 5.93 11.14 -1.92
CA GLU A 89 6.46 10.33 -3.01
C GLU A 89 7.77 9.65 -2.62
N GLU A 90 8.64 10.33 -1.88
CA GLU A 90 9.94 9.77 -1.48
C GLU A 90 9.78 8.55 -0.56
N PHE A 91 8.71 8.50 0.24
CA PHE A 91 8.43 7.34 1.09
C PHE A 91 7.99 6.14 0.26
N PHE A 92 7.10 6.35 -0.69
CA PHE A 92 6.66 5.32 -1.62
C PHE A 92 7.83 4.79 -2.46
N LYS A 93 8.59 5.74 -3.04
CA LYS A 93 9.76 5.44 -3.85
C LYS A 93 10.80 4.64 -3.07
N ALA A 94 11.10 5.03 -1.82
CA ALA A 94 12.04 4.30 -1.00
C ALA A 94 11.59 2.85 -0.73
N GLN A 95 10.29 2.62 -0.51
CA GLN A 95 9.73 1.27 -0.32
C GLN A 95 9.84 0.44 -1.61
N PHE A 96 9.47 1.03 -2.74
CA PHE A 96 9.53 0.37 -4.04
C PHE A 96 10.98 0.07 -4.47
N ASP A 97 11.88 1.04 -4.35
CA ASP A 97 13.30 0.89 -4.70
C ASP A 97 13.95 -0.21 -3.85
N GLU A 98 13.62 -0.32 -2.55
CA GLU A 98 14.13 -1.41 -1.72
C GLU A 98 13.60 -2.77 -2.16
N VAL A 99 12.33 -2.86 -2.59
CA VAL A 99 11.81 -4.09 -3.21
C VAL A 99 12.59 -4.47 -4.47
N ILE A 100 12.79 -3.52 -5.39
CA ILE A 100 13.53 -3.78 -6.62
C ILE A 100 14.99 -4.15 -6.32
N LYS A 101 15.63 -3.48 -5.36
CA LYS A 101 17.00 -3.76 -4.95
C LYS A 101 17.17 -5.15 -4.33
N VAL A 102 16.24 -5.59 -3.49
CA VAL A 102 16.35 -6.86 -2.75
C VAL A 102 15.84 -8.05 -3.58
N TYR A 103 14.73 -7.88 -4.31
CA TYR A 103 14.03 -8.97 -5.01
C TYR A 103 14.09 -8.86 -6.53
N GLY A 104 14.44 -7.71 -7.09
CA GLY A 104 14.53 -7.50 -8.55
C GLY A 104 13.20 -7.18 -9.24
N SER A 105 12.07 -7.63 -8.69
CA SER A 105 10.73 -7.29 -9.20
C SER A 105 9.66 -7.39 -8.12
N ILE A 106 8.48 -6.82 -8.39
CA ILE A 106 7.32 -6.96 -7.51
C ILE A 106 6.82 -8.42 -7.45
N ASP A 107 6.89 -9.16 -8.56
CA ASP A 107 6.51 -10.58 -8.60
C ASP A 107 7.42 -11.44 -7.73
N LYS A 108 8.73 -11.22 -7.78
CA LYS A 108 9.69 -11.91 -6.91
C LYS A 108 9.52 -11.51 -5.46
N TYR A 109 9.18 -10.25 -5.19
CA TYR A 109 8.81 -9.85 -3.82
C TYR A 109 7.57 -10.57 -3.33
N ALA A 110 6.54 -10.75 -4.16
CA ALA A 110 5.34 -11.49 -3.81
C ALA A 110 5.66 -12.96 -3.49
N THR A 111 6.44 -13.63 -4.33
CA THR A 111 6.72 -15.06 -4.16
C THR A 111 7.77 -15.35 -3.09
N GLU A 112 8.92 -14.68 -3.16
CA GLU A 112 10.06 -14.93 -2.27
C GLU A 112 9.97 -14.15 -0.94
N GLY A 113 9.41 -12.93 -0.98
CA GLY A 113 9.32 -12.05 0.18
C GLY A 113 8.02 -12.19 0.98
N LEU A 114 6.89 -12.30 0.29
CA LEU A 114 5.56 -12.40 0.91
C LEU A 114 5.07 -13.84 1.06
N GLY A 115 5.65 -14.79 0.30
CA GLY A 115 5.29 -16.20 0.36
C GLY A 115 4.01 -16.54 -0.38
N LEU A 116 3.66 -15.76 -1.41
CA LEU A 116 2.55 -16.05 -2.31
C LEU A 116 3.00 -17.03 -3.38
N SER A 117 2.10 -17.90 -3.85
CA SER A 117 2.33 -18.71 -5.04
C SER A 117 1.93 -17.95 -6.31
N ASP A 118 2.40 -18.41 -7.47
CA ASP A 118 1.91 -17.88 -8.75
C ASP A 118 0.38 -18.07 -8.88
N GLU A 119 -0.16 -19.16 -8.34
CA GLU A 119 -1.61 -19.41 -8.28
C GLU A 119 -2.34 -18.37 -7.43
N ASP A 120 -1.76 -17.94 -6.30
CA ASP A 120 -2.32 -16.87 -5.47
C ASP A 120 -2.38 -15.54 -6.23
N ILE A 121 -1.34 -15.24 -7.03
CA ILE A 121 -1.30 -14.02 -7.86
C ILE A 121 -2.38 -14.05 -8.95
N GLU A 122 -2.60 -15.19 -9.60
CA GLU A 122 -3.66 -15.33 -10.61
C GLU A 122 -5.06 -15.22 -9.98
N LYS A 123 -5.30 -15.84 -8.82
CA LYS A 123 -6.57 -15.68 -8.07
C LYS A 123 -6.80 -14.24 -7.61
N LEU A 124 -5.75 -13.53 -7.21
CA LEU A 124 -5.84 -12.11 -6.87
C LEU A 124 -6.33 -11.30 -8.08
N LYS A 125 -5.77 -11.54 -9.28
CA LYS A 125 -6.21 -10.87 -10.51
C LYS A 125 -7.66 -11.21 -10.86
N GLU A 126 -8.06 -12.47 -10.77
CA GLU A 126 -9.45 -12.90 -10.99
C GLU A 126 -10.43 -12.19 -10.06
N LYS A 127 -10.03 -11.97 -8.80
CA LYS A 127 -10.86 -11.29 -7.81
C LYS A 127 -10.97 -9.78 -8.02
N MET A 128 -9.89 -9.15 -8.48
CA MET A 128 -9.77 -7.69 -8.53
C MET A 128 -10.11 -7.09 -9.90
N LEU A 129 -10.01 -7.87 -10.99
CA LEU A 129 -10.18 -7.40 -12.36
C LEU A 129 -11.44 -7.97 -13.01
N ILE A 130 -12.25 -7.09 -13.61
CA ILE A 130 -13.43 -7.49 -14.36
C ILE A 130 -13.00 -8.11 -15.70
N GLY A 131 -13.48 -9.33 -15.98
CA GLY A 131 -13.26 -10.01 -17.26
C GLY A 131 -11.88 -10.67 -17.42
N TYR A 132 -11.08 -10.70 -16.35
CA TYR A 132 -9.82 -11.45 -16.34
C TYR A 132 -10.08 -12.96 -16.39
N LYS A 133 -9.31 -13.68 -17.20
CA LYS A 133 -9.34 -15.15 -17.29
C LYS A 133 -7.92 -15.67 -17.11
N SER A 134 -7.71 -16.44 -16.04
CA SER A 134 -6.42 -17.10 -15.80
C SER A 134 -6.05 -18.03 -16.96
N LYS A 135 -4.75 -18.10 -17.26
CA LYS A 135 -4.20 -19.06 -18.23
C LYS A 135 -4.25 -20.51 -17.74
N SER A 136 -4.52 -20.76 -16.46
CA SER A 136 -4.64 -22.11 -15.89
C SER A 136 -6.01 -22.76 -16.09
N ALA A 137 -6.98 -22.04 -16.67
CA ALA A 137 -8.36 -22.52 -16.88
C ALA A 137 -8.65 -22.97 -18.33
N SER A 138 -7.62 -23.24 -19.15
CA SER A 138 -7.74 -23.76 -20.52
C SER A 138 -7.09 -25.13 -20.68
#